data_AF-A0A0X8GL92-F1
#
_entry.id   AF-A0A0X8GL92-F1
#
_cell.length_a   1.000
_cell.length_b   1.000
_cell.length_c   1.000
_cell.angle_alpha   90.00
_cell.angle_beta   90.00
_cell.angle_gamma   90.00
#
_symmetry.space_group_name_H-M   'P 1'
#
loop_
_entity.id
_entity.type
_entity.pdbx_description
1 polymer ?
#
loop_
_entity_poly.entity_id
_entity_poly.type
_entity_poly.pdbx_seq_one_letter_code
_entity_poly.pdbx_strand_id
1 'polypeptide(L)'
;MKLISIMMMKLVKWLVLGFFCLVVLIASIYGLYKAFSIWTFEKEIMRNDKPYGGGDLRVKNRDLLVFKPIEPLTKIKEVKDWKDPNVAEFAEPWMYDVKEVSNRSSVRLLRGAIENDVKRIFEQRGQNGGWWVSPDWKTIYVTTEWMNYKLPNGPDGYGQAWHTLWRSQDGGDNWQQLKWPELINAGQPLFLADGKRGYLIAWDMRVWRTQDSGDHWEELKLPAWANQQLHPNPDGNGFSPWVKDTRARFDAFDLASNGTLRLSFFVKKAQLGKQLINNSSLVYALPWGISENDLFNKWINPETILPMEVVRDIKSDKQEGQHLITLQGMPIDWQKTGDVQRIRLANYVYLNKGKEVLRHVFPEYVKPGALFIGNKNELVLAADKKKKGQIMSDSMTMVSKDMGKSWDEFVDGSAYAWYYEAEVNRIWKYETYSLYRRDL
;
A
#
# COMPACT_ATOMS: atom_id res chain seq x y z
N MET A 1 -11.68 -54.60 40.75
CA MET A 1 -12.34 -53.28 40.61
C MET A 1 -11.65 -52.14 41.37
N LYS A 2 -11.34 -52.25 42.68
CA LYS A 2 -10.73 -51.13 43.46
C LYS A 2 -9.36 -50.65 42.93
N LEU A 3 -8.48 -51.55 42.46
CA LEU A 3 -7.16 -51.16 41.92
C LEU A 3 -7.23 -50.36 40.61
N ILE A 4 -8.16 -50.72 39.71
CA ILE A 4 -8.36 -50.02 38.42
C ILE A 4 -8.87 -48.59 38.65
N SER A 5 -9.77 -48.41 39.63
CA SER A 5 -10.28 -47.10 40.03
C SER A 5 -9.18 -46.17 40.58
N ILE A 6 -8.21 -46.71 41.33
CA ILE A 6 -7.11 -45.92 41.90
C ILE A 6 -6.09 -45.52 40.82
N MET A 7 -5.79 -46.42 39.87
CA MET A 7 -4.95 -46.10 38.72
C MET A 7 -5.58 -45.02 37.84
N MET A 8 -6.89 -45.12 37.57
CA MET A 8 -7.62 -44.16 36.75
C MET A 8 -7.68 -42.77 37.40
N MET A 9 -7.91 -42.69 38.72
CA MET A 9 -7.82 -41.42 39.47
C MET A 9 -6.42 -40.79 39.44
N LYS A 10 -5.36 -41.61 39.54
CA LYS A 10 -3.98 -41.10 39.42
C LYS A 10 -3.68 -40.57 38.03
N LEU A 11 -4.13 -41.26 36.97
CA LEU A 11 -3.95 -40.83 35.59
C LEU A 11 -4.68 -39.50 35.30
N VAL A 12 -5.93 -39.37 35.74
CA VAL A 12 -6.72 -38.13 35.60
C VAL A 12 -6.05 -36.98 36.36
N LYS A 13 -5.52 -37.23 37.57
CA LYS A 13 -4.78 -36.21 38.33
C LYS A 13 -3.53 -35.72 37.59
N TRP A 14 -2.76 -36.63 36.98
CA TRP A 14 -1.59 -36.26 36.18
C TRP A 14 -1.95 -35.52 34.89
N LEU A 15 -3.06 -35.88 34.23
CA LEU A 15 -3.56 -35.17 33.05
C LEU A 15 -4.04 -33.74 33.38
N VAL A 16 -4.77 -33.58 34.49
CA VAL A 16 -5.21 -32.24 34.95
C VAL A 16 -4.02 -31.38 35.35
N LEU A 17 -3.02 -31.96 36.03
CA LEU A 17 -1.79 -31.25 36.39
C LEU A 17 -0.98 -30.86 35.15
N GLY A 18 -0.85 -31.76 34.18
CA GLY A 18 -0.17 -31.50 32.91
C GLY A 18 -0.86 -30.41 32.10
N PHE A 19 -2.20 -30.42 32.03
CA PHE A 19 -2.98 -29.36 31.40
C PHE A 19 -2.80 -28.01 32.10
N PHE A 20 -2.84 -27.99 33.43
CA PHE A 20 -2.63 -26.77 34.21
C PHE A 20 -1.21 -26.19 34.01
N CYS A 21 -0.18 -27.04 34.03
CA CYS A 21 1.19 -26.64 33.73
C CYS A 21 1.34 -26.09 32.30
N LEU A 22 0.66 -26.69 31.31
CA LEU A 22 0.65 -26.20 29.94
C LEU A 22 -0.03 -24.83 29.84
N VAL A 23 -1.17 -24.63 30.51
CA VAL A 23 -1.87 -23.34 30.55
C VAL A 23 -1.00 -22.26 31.20
N VAL A 24 -0.34 -22.57 32.31
CA VAL A 24 0.59 -21.63 32.99
C VAL A 24 1.80 -21.33 32.12
N LEU A 25 2.35 -22.32 31.41
CA LEU A 25 3.46 -22.12 30.48
C LEU A 25 3.04 -21.23 29.31
N ILE A 26 1.88 -21.49 28.69
CA ILE A 26 1.33 -20.65 27.63
C ILE A 26 1.07 -19.22 28.13
N ALA A 27 0.48 -19.07 29.32
CA ALA A 27 0.23 -17.76 29.92
C ALA A 27 1.53 -17.01 30.26
N SER A 28 2.58 -17.72 30.69
CA SER A 28 3.90 -17.15 31.00
C SER A 28 4.65 -16.77 29.73
N ILE A 29 4.61 -17.61 28.68
CA ILE A 29 5.16 -17.30 27.36
C ILE A 29 4.42 -16.11 26.74
N TYR A 30 3.10 -16.06 26.85
CA TYR A 30 2.29 -14.94 26.39
C TYR A 30 2.56 -13.66 27.19
N GLY A 31 2.73 -13.77 28.51
CA GLY A 31 3.12 -12.67 29.39
C GLY A 31 4.50 -12.12 29.08
N LEU A 32 5.48 -12.99 28.84
CA LEU A 32 6.82 -12.63 28.40
C LEU A 32 6.79 -12.01 27.00
N TYR A 33 6.06 -12.61 26.05
CA TYR A 33 5.86 -12.05 24.71
C TYR A 33 5.27 -10.64 24.77
N LYS A 34 4.28 -10.40 25.65
CA LYS A 34 3.69 -9.08 25.85
C LYS A 34 4.64 -8.11 26.56
N ALA A 35 5.45 -8.58 27.51
CA ALA A 35 6.44 -7.77 28.22
C ALA A 35 7.63 -7.37 27.33
N PHE A 36 7.96 -8.19 26.33
CA PHE A 36 8.99 -7.92 25.33
C PHE A 36 8.41 -7.42 23.99
N SER A 37 7.09 -7.23 23.91
CA SER A 37 6.43 -6.68 22.73
C SER A 37 6.77 -5.20 22.62
N ILE A 38 7.41 -4.82 21.51
CA ILE A 38 7.65 -3.43 21.11
C ILE A 38 6.34 -2.68 20.78
N TRP A 39 5.22 -3.40 20.71
CA TRP A 39 3.89 -2.87 20.42
C TRP A 39 3.03 -2.76 21.69
N THR A 40 2.46 -1.58 21.88
CA THR A 40 1.42 -1.31 22.88
C THR A 40 0.05 -1.56 22.24
N PHE A 41 -0.75 -2.47 22.81
CA PHE A 41 -2.15 -2.65 22.43
C PHE A 41 -2.97 -1.43 22.83
N GLU A 42 -3.75 -0.89 21.89
CA GLU A 42 -4.62 0.26 22.14
C GLU A 42 -6.08 -0.18 22.29
N LYS A 43 -6.67 -0.79 21.26
CA LYS A 43 -8.11 -1.08 21.22
C LYS A 43 -8.48 -2.07 20.13
N GLU A 44 -9.59 -2.77 20.31
CA GLU A 44 -10.31 -3.41 19.21
C GLU A 44 -11.22 -2.38 18.53
N ILE A 45 -11.08 -2.19 17.21
CA ILE A 45 -11.71 -1.08 16.46
C ILE A 45 -12.62 -1.54 15.31
N MET A 46 -12.60 -2.81 14.92
CA MET A 46 -13.34 -3.31 13.73
C MET A 46 -13.92 -4.71 13.94
N ARG A 47 -14.19 -5.10 15.19
CA ARG A 47 -14.71 -6.44 15.52
C ARG A 47 -16.00 -6.77 14.74
N ASN A 48 -16.82 -5.76 14.46
CA ASN A 48 -18.10 -5.91 13.79
C ASN A 48 -18.03 -5.71 12.27
N ASP A 49 -16.92 -5.18 11.73
CA ASP A 49 -16.77 -4.91 10.29
C ASP A 49 -16.09 -6.06 9.55
N LYS A 50 -16.88 -7.09 9.23
CA LYS A 50 -16.41 -8.26 8.48
C LYS A 50 -16.57 -8.08 6.95
N PRO A 51 -15.71 -8.72 6.15
CA PRO A 51 -14.54 -9.49 6.58
C PRO A 51 -13.41 -8.58 7.09
N TYR A 52 -12.57 -9.15 7.95
CA TYR A 52 -11.37 -8.47 8.44
C TYR A 52 -10.36 -8.29 7.31
N GLY A 53 -9.59 -7.23 7.39
CA GLY A 53 -8.71 -6.78 6.31
C GLY A 53 -8.57 -5.27 6.33
N GLY A 54 -7.71 -4.74 5.47
CA GLY A 54 -7.27 -3.35 5.45
C GLY A 54 -6.51 -3.08 4.15
N GLY A 55 -6.58 -1.84 3.66
CA GLY A 55 -5.71 -1.35 2.59
C GLY A 55 -4.77 -0.26 3.10
N ASP A 56 -5.31 0.74 3.81
CA ASP A 56 -4.53 1.86 4.35
C ASP A 56 -5.21 2.43 5.62
N LEU A 57 -4.43 3.11 6.45
CA LEU A 57 -4.84 3.67 7.73
C LEU A 57 -4.35 5.11 7.90
N ARG A 58 -5.15 5.96 8.54
CA ARG A 58 -4.73 7.26 9.06
C ARG A 58 -5.21 7.43 10.49
N VAL A 59 -4.35 7.96 11.34
CA VAL A 59 -4.67 8.35 12.72
C VAL A 59 -4.33 9.82 12.90
N LYS A 60 -5.21 10.57 13.57
CA LYS A 60 -4.91 11.95 13.98
C LYS A 60 -5.74 12.29 15.20
N ASN A 61 -5.12 12.81 16.26
CA ASN A 61 -5.84 13.24 17.47
C ASN A 61 -6.77 12.15 18.06
N ARG A 62 -6.36 10.88 17.97
CA ARG A 62 -7.18 9.70 18.31
C ARG A 62 -8.44 9.48 17.44
N ASP A 63 -8.60 10.19 16.33
CA ASP A 63 -9.51 9.83 15.26
C ASP A 63 -8.81 8.90 14.25
N LEU A 64 -9.61 8.07 13.60
CA LEU A 64 -9.17 7.03 12.67
C LEU A 64 -9.92 7.15 11.34
N LEU A 65 -9.20 6.93 10.25
CA LEU A 65 -9.74 6.58 8.94
C LEU A 65 -9.11 5.27 8.46
N VAL A 66 -9.95 4.34 7.98
CA VAL A 66 -9.51 3.05 7.44
C VAL A 66 -10.04 2.89 6.03
N PHE A 67 -9.14 2.79 5.06
CA PHE A 67 -9.48 2.49 3.66
C PHE A 67 -9.35 0.99 3.41
N LYS A 68 -10.40 0.37 2.86
CA LYS A 68 -10.55 -1.08 2.71
C LYS A 68 -11.12 -1.45 1.34
N PRO A 69 -10.29 -1.73 0.33
CA PRO A 69 -10.64 -2.63 -0.75
C PRO A 69 -10.81 -4.03 -0.16
N ILE A 70 -11.98 -4.63 -0.30
CA ILE A 70 -12.33 -5.85 0.43
C ILE A 70 -13.33 -6.73 -0.34
N GLU A 71 -13.10 -8.04 -0.28
CA GLU A 71 -14.00 -9.07 -0.79
C GLU A 71 -15.28 -9.19 0.05
N PRO A 72 -16.37 -9.77 -0.49
CA PRO A 72 -17.57 -10.03 0.29
C PRO A 72 -17.30 -11.05 1.40
N LEU A 73 -18.11 -11.00 2.46
CA LEU A 73 -18.07 -12.03 3.49
C LEU A 73 -18.59 -13.37 2.92
N THR A 74 -17.73 -14.37 2.83
CA THR A 74 -18.13 -15.75 2.55
C THR A 74 -18.48 -16.48 3.84
N LYS A 75 -19.45 -17.40 3.76
CA LYS A 75 -19.95 -18.17 4.91
C LYS A 75 -19.86 -19.65 4.60
N ILE A 76 -19.48 -20.43 5.61
CA ILE A 76 -19.53 -21.90 5.56
C ILE A 76 -20.87 -22.33 6.16
N LYS A 77 -21.50 -23.35 5.58
CA LYS A 77 -22.71 -23.99 6.13
C LYS A 77 -22.44 -24.55 7.53
N GLU A 78 -23.49 -24.75 8.31
CA GLU A 78 -23.34 -25.52 9.55
C GLU A 78 -22.93 -26.97 9.23
N VAL A 79 -22.10 -27.59 10.07
CA VAL A 79 -21.55 -28.94 9.84
C VAL A 79 -22.63 -29.99 9.58
N LYS A 80 -23.80 -29.83 10.20
CA LYS A 80 -24.95 -30.73 10.03
C LYS A 80 -25.55 -30.72 8.61
N ASP A 81 -25.32 -29.62 7.87
CA ASP A 81 -25.83 -29.40 6.53
C ASP A 81 -24.79 -29.73 5.44
N TRP A 82 -23.62 -30.26 5.85
CA TRP A 82 -22.58 -30.71 4.92
C TRP A 82 -22.94 -32.10 4.38
N LYS A 83 -22.75 -32.29 3.07
CA LYS A 83 -22.93 -33.59 2.41
C LYS A 83 -21.82 -34.57 2.80
N ASP A 84 -20.61 -34.06 2.96
CA ASP A 84 -19.46 -34.78 3.52
C ASP A 84 -19.02 -34.07 4.81
N PRO A 85 -19.11 -34.73 5.98
CA PRO A 85 -18.68 -34.16 7.26
C PRO A 85 -17.22 -33.70 7.31
N ASN A 86 -16.37 -34.15 6.38
CA ASN A 86 -14.95 -33.78 6.32
C ASN A 86 -14.65 -32.64 5.35
N VAL A 87 -15.63 -32.17 4.58
CA VAL A 87 -15.44 -31.12 3.56
C VAL A 87 -16.36 -29.95 3.84
N ALA A 88 -15.76 -28.82 4.25
CA ALA A 88 -16.50 -27.59 4.49
C ALA A 88 -17.18 -27.10 3.20
N GLU A 89 -18.48 -26.82 3.29
CA GLU A 89 -19.28 -26.30 2.17
C GLU A 89 -19.64 -24.82 2.36
N PHE A 90 -19.49 -24.00 1.32
CA PHE A 90 -19.98 -22.63 1.37
C PHE A 90 -21.51 -22.58 1.40
N ALA A 91 -22.05 -21.57 2.06
CA ALA A 91 -23.48 -21.36 2.25
C ALA A 91 -24.22 -21.10 0.93
N GLU A 92 -23.57 -20.47 -0.04
CA GLU A 92 -24.19 -20.10 -1.32
C GLU A 92 -23.31 -20.56 -2.51
N PRO A 93 -23.92 -20.98 -3.65
CA PRO A 93 -23.16 -21.51 -4.79
C PRO A 93 -22.10 -20.56 -5.37
N TRP A 94 -22.37 -19.24 -5.39
CA TRP A 94 -21.45 -18.25 -5.95
C TRP A 94 -20.14 -18.15 -5.16
N MET A 95 -20.13 -18.52 -3.86
CA MET A 95 -18.94 -18.44 -3.01
C MET A 95 -17.85 -19.44 -3.42
N TYR A 96 -18.20 -20.45 -4.21
CA TYR A 96 -17.24 -21.39 -4.80
C TYR A 96 -16.54 -20.84 -6.05
N ASP A 97 -17.03 -19.74 -6.63
CA ASP A 97 -16.47 -19.13 -7.82
C ASP A 97 -15.68 -17.87 -7.45
N VAL A 98 -14.35 -17.96 -7.56
CA VAL A 98 -13.44 -16.83 -7.28
C VAL A 98 -13.79 -15.58 -8.11
N LYS A 99 -14.31 -15.74 -9.33
CA LYS A 99 -14.74 -14.61 -10.17
C LYS A 99 -15.98 -13.93 -9.61
N GLU A 100 -16.92 -14.69 -9.07
CA GLU A 100 -18.09 -14.16 -8.37
C GLU A 100 -17.70 -13.43 -7.10
N VAL A 101 -16.80 -14.00 -6.31
CA VAL A 101 -16.27 -13.37 -5.10
C VAL A 101 -15.62 -12.03 -5.45
N SER A 102 -14.68 -12.00 -6.41
CA SER A 102 -14.05 -10.76 -6.85
C SER A 102 -15.06 -9.77 -7.43
N ASN A 103 -16.04 -10.21 -8.23
CA ASN A 103 -17.07 -9.33 -8.79
C ASN A 103 -17.95 -8.65 -7.74
N ARG A 104 -17.98 -9.17 -6.51
CA ARG A 104 -18.78 -8.67 -5.37
C ARG A 104 -17.94 -7.86 -4.37
N SER A 105 -16.66 -7.63 -4.64
CA SER A 105 -15.80 -6.80 -3.81
C SER A 105 -16.27 -5.34 -3.77
N SER A 106 -15.89 -4.67 -2.69
CA SER A 106 -16.20 -3.28 -2.41
C SER A 106 -14.96 -2.51 -1.97
N VAL A 107 -14.96 -1.21 -2.26
CA VAL A 107 -14.08 -0.23 -1.64
C VAL A 107 -14.86 0.45 -0.52
N ARG A 108 -14.33 0.39 0.70
CA ARG A 108 -14.92 0.97 1.91
C ARG A 108 -14.01 2.01 2.53
N LEU A 109 -14.63 3.01 3.14
CA LEU A 109 -13.96 3.92 4.07
C LEU A 109 -14.69 3.89 5.41
N LEU A 110 -13.94 3.70 6.48
CA LEU A 110 -14.45 3.74 7.85
C LEU A 110 -13.85 4.91 8.61
N ARG A 111 -14.65 5.56 9.46
CA ARG A 111 -14.23 6.68 10.30
C ARG A 111 -14.75 6.51 11.72
N GLY A 112 -13.96 6.88 12.71
CA GLY A 112 -14.39 6.96 14.11
C GLY A 112 -13.28 7.42 15.03
N ALA A 113 -13.63 7.80 16.25
CA ALA A 113 -12.64 7.98 17.32
C ALA A 113 -12.18 6.61 17.82
N ILE A 114 -10.90 6.43 18.15
CA ILE A 114 -10.35 5.18 18.72
C ILE A 114 -11.12 4.76 19.98
N GLU A 115 -11.61 5.73 20.76
CA GLU A 115 -12.41 5.44 21.96
C GLU A 115 -13.81 4.91 21.66
N ASN A 116 -14.30 5.10 20.44
CA ASN A 116 -15.58 4.61 19.97
C ASN A 116 -15.35 3.53 18.91
N ASP A 117 -16.42 2.91 18.44
CA ASP A 117 -16.33 2.03 17.26
C ASP A 117 -16.21 2.88 15.98
N VAL A 118 -15.69 2.30 14.90
CA VAL A 118 -15.65 2.96 13.60
C VAL A 118 -16.94 2.66 12.82
N LYS A 119 -17.44 3.66 12.09
CA LYS A 119 -18.58 3.47 11.18
C LYS A 119 -18.12 3.50 9.73
N ARG A 120 -18.77 2.71 8.88
CA ARG A 120 -18.63 2.88 7.42
C ARG A 120 -19.22 4.23 7.04
N ILE A 121 -18.43 5.05 6.36
CA ILE A 121 -18.86 6.34 5.80
C ILE A 121 -18.92 6.31 4.27
N PHE A 122 -18.33 5.28 3.65
CA PHE A 122 -18.36 5.08 2.20
C PHE A 122 -18.32 3.59 1.89
N GLU A 123 -19.10 3.15 0.91
CA GLU A 123 -19.03 1.80 0.35
C GLU A 123 -19.50 1.85 -1.11
N GLN A 124 -18.62 1.46 -2.03
CA GLN A 124 -18.93 1.35 -3.45
C GLN A 124 -18.33 0.08 -4.04
N ARG A 125 -18.86 -0.38 -5.16
CA ARG A 125 -18.34 -1.56 -5.84
C ARG A 125 -16.90 -1.30 -6.33
N GLY A 126 -16.01 -2.25 -6.12
CA GLY A 126 -14.63 -2.18 -6.60
C GLY A 126 -13.74 -3.22 -5.94
N GLN A 127 -12.80 -3.77 -6.70
CA GLN A 127 -11.74 -4.64 -6.19
C GLN A 127 -10.53 -3.83 -5.71
N ASN A 128 -10.37 -2.61 -6.23
CA ASN A 128 -9.25 -1.75 -5.91
C ASN A 128 -9.67 -0.27 -5.94
N GLY A 129 -8.80 0.60 -5.44
CA GLY A 129 -9.02 2.04 -5.42
C GLY A 129 -7.85 2.77 -4.77
N GLY A 130 -7.84 4.09 -4.92
CA GLY A 130 -6.95 5.00 -4.22
C GLY A 130 -7.76 5.99 -3.41
N TRP A 131 -7.12 6.64 -2.44
CA TRP A 131 -7.79 7.64 -1.63
C TRP A 131 -6.84 8.72 -1.14
N TRP A 132 -7.40 9.87 -0.81
CA TRP A 132 -6.70 10.99 -0.20
C TRP A 132 -7.62 11.70 0.78
N VAL A 133 -7.05 12.23 1.86
CA VAL A 133 -7.76 13.03 2.86
C VAL A 133 -6.99 14.32 3.13
N SER A 134 -7.72 15.44 3.23
CA SER A 134 -7.14 16.74 3.52
C SER A 134 -6.59 16.80 4.95
N PRO A 135 -5.64 17.71 5.24
CA PRO A 135 -5.08 17.86 6.59
C PRO A 135 -6.11 18.15 7.68
N ASP A 136 -7.23 18.78 7.33
CA ASP A 136 -8.36 19.07 8.22
C ASP A 136 -9.41 17.95 8.29
N TRP A 137 -9.20 16.83 7.58
CA TRP A 137 -10.07 15.65 7.54
C TRP A 137 -11.51 15.92 7.08
N LYS A 138 -11.73 17.03 6.37
CA LYS A 138 -13.04 17.38 5.79
C LYS A 138 -13.17 16.92 4.34
N THR A 139 -12.14 17.12 3.54
CA THR A 139 -12.18 16.73 2.13
C THR A 139 -11.58 15.35 1.96
N ILE A 140 -12.33 14.44 1.35
CA ILE A 140 -11.88 13.08 1.08
C ILE A 140 -12.16 12.77 -0.39
N TYR A 141 -11.17 12.25 -1.09
CA TYR A 141 -11.33 11.70 -2.44
C TYR A 141 -11.15 10.19 -2.39
N VAL A 142 -12.00 9.47 -3.12
CA VAL A 142 -11.90 8.02 -3.29
C VAL A 142 -12.06 7.69 -4.76
N THR A 143 -11.12 6.95 -5.32
CA THR A 143 -11.27 6.30 -6.62
C THR A 143 -11.66 4.85 -6.41
N THR A 144 -12.50 4.31 -7.30
CA THR A 144 -12.77 2.88 -7.34
C THR A 144 -12.43 2.31 -8.70
N GLU A 145 -12.05 1.05 -8.70
CA GLU A 145 -11.84 0.23 -9.87
C GLU A 145 -12.65 -1.04 -9.70
N TRP A 146 -13.54 -1.27 -10.65
CA TRP A 146 -14.35 -2.47 -10.72
C TRP A 146 -14.11 -3.22 -12.02
N MET A 147 -13.56 -4.42 -11.95
CA MET A 147 -13.38 -5.34 -13.07
C MET A 147 -14.49 -6.39 -13.11
N ASN A 148 -14.99 -6.71 -14.31
CA ASN A 148 -15.95 -7.80 -14.51
C ASN A 148 -15.24 -9.08 -14.98
N TYR A 149 -15.03 -10.02 -14.05
CA TYR A 149 -14.36 -11.29 -14.33
C TYR A 149 -15.17 -12.30 -15.14
N LYS A 150 -16.44 -11.99 -15.47
CA LYS A 150 -17.26 -12.80 -16.39
C LYS A 150 -17.09 -12.43 -17.85
N LEU A 151 -16.57 -11.24 -18.12
CA LEU A 151 -16.34 -10.79 -19.48
C LEU A 151 -14.98 -11.30 -19.99
N PRO A 152 -14.83 -11.47 -21.30
CA PRO A 152 -13.52 -11.68 -21.88
C PRO A 152 -12.61 -10.48 -21.57
N ASN A 153 -11.32 -10.75 -21.52
CA ASN A 153 -10.32 -9.70 -21.40
C ASN A 153 -10.47 -8.68 -22.55
N GLY A 154 -10.19 -7.42 -22.24
CA GLY A 154 -10.13 -6.34 -23.20
C GLY A 154 -8.92 -6.45 -24.14
N PRO A 155 -8.76 -5.48 -25.06
CA PRO A 155 -7.66 -5.46 -26.03
C PRO A 155 -6.25 -5.42 -25.39
N ASP A 156 -6.15 -4.95 -24.15
CA ASP A 156 -4.93 -4.91 -23.35
C ASP A 156 -4.65 -6.23 -22.61
N GLY A 157 -5.45 -7.27 -22.86
CA GLY A 157 -5.29 -8.60 -22.25
C GLY A 157 -5.73 -8.68 -20.78
N TYR A 158 -6.21 -7.59 -20.18
CA TYR A 158 -6.75 -7.56 -18.83
C TYR A 158 -8.28 -7.58 -18.83
N GLY A 159 -8.92 -7.86 -17.69
CA GLY A 159 -10.38 -7.77 -17.60
C GLY A 159 -10.89 -6.35 -17.86
N GLN A 160 -12.12 -6.27 -18.36
CA GLN A 160 -12.80 -5.00 -18.60
C GLN A 160 -13.11 -4.34 -17.26
N ALA A 161 -12.60 -3.12 -17.07
CA ALA A 161 -12.68 -2.38 -15.83
C ALA A 161 -13.43 -1.06 -16.01
N TRP A 162 -14.15 -0.68 -14.96
CA TRP A 162 -14.86 0.58 -14.80
C TRP A 162 -14.29 1.32 -13.61
N HIS A 163 -14.18 2.64 -13.75
CA HIS A 163 -13.56 3.49 -12.76
C HIS A 163 -14.50 4.62 -12.37
N THR A 164 -14.55 4.90 -11.07
CA THR A 164 -15.33 6.03 -10.55
C THR A 164 -14.48 6.87 -9.63
N LEU A 165 -14.84 8.14 -9.51
CA LEU A 165 -14.20 9.11 -8.63
C LEU A 165 -15.27 9.75 -7.74
N TRP A 166 -15.00 9.79 -6.44
CA TRP A 166 -15.92 10.29 -5.43
C TRP A 166 -15.23 11.34 -4.57
N ARG A 167 -16.02 12.30 -4.10
CA ARG A 167 -15.58 13.35 -3.19
C ARG A 167 -16.58 13.51 -2.05
N SER A 168 -16.06 13.68 -0.85
CA SER A 168 -16.76 14.27 0.29
C SER A 168 -16.06 15.56 0.69
N GLN A 169 -16.81 16.55 1.15
CA GLN A 169 -16.30 17.84 1.64
C GLN A 169 -16.66 18.09 3.12
N ASP A 170 -17.34 17.15 3.75
CA ASP A 170 -17.86 17.21 5.12
C ASP A 170 -17.38 16.03 5.97
N GLY A 171 -16.24 15.44 5.60
CA GLY A 171 -15.61 14.39 6.37
C GLY A 171 -16.21 13.00 6.18
N GLY A 172 -16.99 12.80 5.11
CA GLY A 172 -17.60 11.54 4.73
C GLY A 172 -19.08 11.42 5.08
N ASP A 173 -19.73 12.51 5.51
CA ASP A 173 -21.16 12.50 5.81
C ASP A 173 -21.99 12.52 4.52
N ASN A 174 -21.55 13.28 3.51
CA ASN A 174 -22.13 13.27 2.16
C ASN A 174 -21.06 13.00 1.10
N TRP A 175 -21.47 12.31 0.04
CA TRP A 175 -20.60 11.92 -1.08
C TRP A 175 -21.21 12.33 -2.42
N GLN A 176 -20.36 12.85 -3.28
CA GLN A 176 -20.68 13.17 -4.65
C GLN A 176 -19.79 12.34 -5.58
N GLN A 177 -20.41 11.64 -6.54
CA GLN A 177 -19.66 11.08 -7.67
C GLN A 177 -19.27 12.22 -8.61
N LEU A 178 -17.99 12.36 -8.88
CA LEU A 178 -17.47 13.33 -9.81
C LEU A 178 -17.57 12.80 -11.24
N LYS A 179 -17.67 13.71 -12.21
CA LYS A 179 -17.69 13.34 -13.63
C LYS A 179 -16.32 12.78 -14.02
N TRP A 180 -16.27 11.51 -14.39
CA TRP A 180 -15.05 10.84 -14.78
C TRP A 180 -15.29 9.88 -15.95
N PRO A 181 -14.39 9.77 -16.95
CA PRO A 181 -14.50 8.78 -18.01
C PRO A 181 -14.33 7.36 -17.44
N GLU A 182 -15.41 6.58 -17.39
CA GLU A 182 -15.44 5.30 -16.67
C GLU A 182 -14.40 4.27 -17.17
N LEU A 183 -14.00 4.34 -18.44
CA LEU A 183 -13.02 3.42 -19.04
C LEU A 183 -11.56 3.89 -18.89
N ILE A 184 -11.34 5.00 -18.19
CA ILE A 184 -10.00 5.50 -17.88
C ILE A 184 -9.75 5.28 -16.39
N ASN A 185 -8.63 4.65 -16.05
CA ASN A 185 -8.24 4.47 -14.66
C ASN A 185 -8.14 5.82 -13.94
N ALA A 186 -8.87 5.98 -12.83
CA ALA A 186 -8.84 7.21 -12.03
C ALA A 186 -7.60 7.30 -11.12
N GLY A 187 -6.88 6.19 -10.91
CA GLY A 187 -5.57 6.21 -10.27
C GLY A 187 -5.55 6.60 -8.80
N GLN A 188 -4.37 6.99 -8.32
CA GLN A 188 -4.15 7.49 -6.97
C GLN A 188 -4.42 9.01 -6.92
N PRO A 189 -5.35 9.49 -6.09
CA PRO A 189 -5.54 10.92 -5.87
C PRO A 189 -4.42 11.51 -4.99
N LEU A 190 -3.91 12.67 -5.39
CA LEU A 190 -2.89 13.45 -4.68
C LEU A 190 -3.32 14.91 -4.68
N PHE A 191 -3.70 15.48 -3.54
CA PHE A 191 -4.14 16.87 -3.46
C PHE A 191 -3.23 17.70 -2.56
N LEU A 192 -3.15 18.99 -2.88
CA LEU A 192 -2.58 19.99 -1.99
C LEU A 192 -3.46 20.15 -0.75
N ALA A 193 -2.90 20.79 0.29
CA ALA A 193 -3.58 20.99 1.57
C ALA A 193 -4.94 21.72 1.45
N ASP A 194 -5.16 22.48 0.38
CA ASP A 194 -6.44 23.15 0.12
C ASP A 194 -7.57 22.23 -0.36
N GLY A 195 -7.26 20.99 -0.76
CA GLY A 195 -8.25 20.03 -1.28
C GLY A 195 -8.89 20.42 -2.62
N LYS A 196 -8.40 21.47 -3.28
CA LYS A 196 -8.90 21.98 -4.57
C LYS A 196 -7.96 21.64 -5.72
N ARG A 197 -6.68 21.84 -5.48
CA ARG A 197 -5.62 21.61 -6.45
C ARG A 197 -5.03 20.23 -6.24
N GLY A 198 -5.01 19.41 -7.28
CA GLY A 198 -4.50 18.06 -7.18
C GLY A 198 -4.24 17.38 -8.50
N TYR A 199 -3.76 16.15 -8.38
CA TYR A 199 -3.45 15.24 -9.46
C TYR A 199 -4.11 13.88 -9.26
N LEU A 200 -4.36 13.19 -10.36
CA LEU A 200 -4.60 11.73 -10.39
C LEU A 200 -3.46 11.06 -11.13
N ILE A 201 -2.86 10.05 -10.49
CA ILE A 201 -1.80 9.24 -11.10
C ILE A 201 -2.39 7.90 -11.51
N ALA A 202 -2.67 7.77 -12.79
CA ALA A 202 -3.40 6.66 -13.38
C ALA A 202 -2.49 5.64 -14.08
N TRP A 203 -3.08 4.52 -14.48
CA TRP A 203 -2.42 3.59 -15.40
C TRP A 203 -2.08 4.23 -16.75
N ASP A 204 -1.28 3.52 -17.53
CA ASP A 204 -0.66 3.98 -18.78
C ASP A 204 0.17 5.25 -18.59
N MET A 205 0.73 5.41 -17.38
CA MET A 205 1.46 6.61 -16.94
C MET A 205 0.71 7.92 -17.22
N ARG A 206 -0.62 7.90 -17.13
CA ARG A 206 -1.43 9.11 -17.30
C ARG A 206 -1.46 9.94 -16.03
N VAL A 207 -1.36 11.25 -16.21
CA VAL A 207 -1.44 12.23 -15.13
C VAL A 207 -2.55 13.20 -15.45
N TRP A 208 -3.49 13.36 -14.53
CA TRP A 208 -4.55 14.37 -14.64
C TRP A 208 -4.37 15.43 -13.59
N ARG A 209 -4.72 16.68 -13.89
CA ARG A 209 -4.63 17.84 -13.01
C ARG A 209 -6.00 18.48 -12.87
N THR A 210 -6.33 18.89 -11.65
CA THR A 210 -7.52 19.69 -11.33
C THR A 210 -7.12 20.96 -10.59
N GLN A 211 -7.87 22.03 -10.78
CA GLN A 211 -7.73 23.28 -10.00
C GLN A 211 -8.98 23.60 -9.16
N ASP A 212 -10.06 22.85 -9.34
CA ASP A 212 -11.40 23.14 -8.83
C ASP A 212 -12.03 21.93 -8.13
N SER A 213 -11.26 21.26 -7.28
CA SER A 213 -11.74 20.13 -6.47
C SER A 213 -12.25 18.93 -7.28
N GLY A 214 -11.75 18.77 -8.51
CA GLY A 214 -12.06 17.64 -9.38
C GLY A 214 -13.34 17.82 -10.19
N ASP A 215 -13.89 19.03 -10.24
CA ASP A 215 -15.02 19.35 -11.12
C ASP A 215 -14.56 19.31 -12.60
N HIS A 216 -13.32 19.71 -12.88
CA HIS A 216 -12.67 19.60 -14.18
C HIS A 216 -11.27 18.97 -14.09
N TRP A 217 -10.97 18.10 -15.05
CA TRP A 217 -9.69 17.41 -15.16
C TRP A 217 -9.03 17.66 -16.50
N GLU A 218 -7.76 18.03 -16.47
CA GLU A 218 -6.90 18.23 -17.63
C GLU A 218 -5.79 17.18 -17.64
N GLU A 219 -5.59 16.48 -18.76
CA GLU A 219 -4.51 15.50 -18.88
C GLU A 219 -3.17 16.21 -19.16
N LEU A 220 -2.17 15.95 -18.30
CA LEU A 220 -0.78 16.33 -18.57
C LEU A 220 -0.16 15.27 -19.46
N LYS A 221 -0.14 15.54 -20.77
CA LYS A 221 0.35 14.59 -21.77
C LYS A 221 1.82 14.24 -21.56
N LEU A 222 2.09 12.94 -21.55
CA LEU A 222 3.44 12.40 -21.63
C LEU A 222 3.91 12.38 -23.10
N PRO A 223 5.22 12.49 -23.34
CA PRO A 223 5.74 12.36 -24.69
C PRO A 223 5.64 10.91 -25.15
N ALA A 224 5.45 10.70 -26.46
CA ALA A 224 5.26 9.37 -27.02
C ALA A 224 6.41 8.39 -26.68
N TRP A 225 7.64 8.89 -26.53
CA TRP A 225 8.80 8.07 -26.18
C TRP A 225 8.73 7.54 -24.73
N ALA A 226 8.08 8.24 -23.81
CA ALA A 226 7.95 7.79 -22.42
C ALA A 226 7.10 6.52 -22.35
N ASN A 227 6.12 6.39 -23.25
CA ASN A 227 5.23 5.22 -23.31
C ASN A 227 5.85 3.98 -23.98
N GLN A 228 7.03 4.10 -24.60
CA GLN A 228 7.49 3.11 -25.57
C GLN A 228 8.28 1.92 -25.00
N GLN A 229 8.60 1.88 -23.70
CA GLN A 229 9.44 0.80 -23.15
C GLN A 229 9.12 0.46 -21.69
N LEU A 230 7.85 0.55 -21.32
CA LEU A 230 7.46 0.55 -19.93
C LEU A 230 7.43 -0.87 -19.36
N HIS A 231 8.03 -0.99 -18.18
CA HIS A 231 7.95 -2.21 -17.40
C HIS A 231 6.54 -2.32 -16.79
N PRO A 232 5.83 -3.43 -16.99
CA PRO A 232 4.59 -3.70 -16.29
C PRO A 232 4.87 -3.90 -14.79
N ASN A 233 4.22 -3.10 -13.95
CA ASN A 233 4.18 -3.27 -12.51
C ASN A 233 2.83 -3.95 -12.19
N PRO A 234 2.79 -5.18 -11.65
CA PRO A 234 1.53 -5.80 -11.25
C PRO A 234 0.77 -4.85 -10.30
N ASP A 235 -0.55 -4.92 -10.30
CA ASP A 235 -1.40 -4.37 -9.25
C ASP A 235 -0.74 -4.56 -7.87
N GLY A 236 -0.80 -3.53 -7.01
CA GLY A 236 -0.10 -3.53 -5.71
C GLY A 236 -0.48 -4.67 -4.76
N ASN A 237 -1.37 -5.57 -5.17
CA ASN A 237 -1.77 -6.78 -4.48
C ASN A 237 -1.11 -8.07 -5.06
N GLY A 238 -0.44 -8.01 -6.23
CA GLY A 238 0.25 -9.13 -6.87
C GLY A 238 -0.65 -10.22 -7.46
N PHE A 239 -1.96 -9.98 -7.62
CA PHE A 239 -2.92 -11.02 -8.00
C PHE A 239 -3.41 -10.94 -9.45
N SER A 240 -3.20 -9.84 -10.18
CA SER A 240 -3.57 -9.81 -11.60
C SER A 240 -2.53 -10.52 -12.47
N PRO A 241 -2.97 -11.35 -13.44
CA PRO A 241 -2.06 -11.95 -14.40
C PRO A 241 -1.33 -10.85 -15.16
N TRP A 242 -0.01 -10.99 -15.21
CA TRP A 242 0.87 -10.12 -15.98
C TRP A 242 0.52 -10.23 -17.48
N VAL A 243 0.44 -9.10 -18.17
CA VAL A 243 0.32 -9.04 -19.63
C VAL A 243 1.47 -8.19 -20.17
N LYS A 244 2.11 -8.69 -21.24
CA LYS A 244 3.32 -8.09 -21.80
C LYS A 244 2.98 -6.77 -22.50
N ASP A 245 3.81 -5.74 -22.29
CA ASP A 245 3.75 -4.46 -23.02
C ASP A 245 2.40 -3.72 -22.87
N THR A 246 1.72 -3.91 -21.74
CA THR A 246 0.40 -3.36 -21.44
C THR A 246 0.38 -2.71 -20.06
N ARG A 247 -0.41 -1.65 -19.87
CA ARG A 247 -0.67 -0.96 -18.59
C ARG A 247 0.60 -0.51 -17.87
N ALA A 248 1.24 0.49 -18.44
CA ALA A 248 2.41 1.06 -17.81
C ALA A 248 2.10 1.89 -16.56
N ARG A 249 3.06 2.02 -15.64
CA ARG A 249 2.90 2.81 -14.41
C ARG A 249 4.19 3.55 -14.09
N PHE A 250 4.04 4.66 -13.37
CA PHE A 250 5.17 5.28 -12.70
C PHE A 250 5.71 4.30 -11.64
N ASP A 251 7.03 4.22 -11.53
CA ASP A 251 7.66 3.38 -10.50
C ASP A 251 7.50 4.00 -9.11
N ALA A 252 7.49 5.34 -9.05
CA ALA A 252 7.22 6.10 -7.83
C ALA A 252 6.71 7.51 -8.14
N PHE A 253 5.98 8.11 -7.21
CA PHE A 253 5.46 9.46 -7.31
C PHE A 253 5.21 10.08 -5.94
N ASP A 254 5.21 11.42 -5.88
CA ASP A 254 4.91 12.19 -4.68
C ASP A 254 4.41 13.59 -5.03
N LEU A 255 3.63 14.20 -4.14
CA LEU A 255 3.18 15.59 -4.28
C LEU A 255 3.79 16.44 -3.16
N ALA A 256 4.76 17.28 -3.52
CA ALA A 256 5.36 18.22 -2.58
C ALA A 256 4.34 19.28 -2.12
N SER A 257 4.56 19.83 -0.92
CA SER A 257 3.67 20.85 -0.34
C SER A 257 3.55 22.13 -1.18
N ASN A 258 4.56 22.44 -2.01
CA ASN A 258 4.54 23.56 -2.96
C ASN A 258 3.76 23.25 -4.26
N GLY A 259 3.22 22.04 -4.42
CA GLY A 259 2.47 21.59 -5.59
C GLY A 259 3.31 20.97 -6.70
N THR A 260 4.62 20.83 -6.49
CA THR A 260 5.50 20.12 -7.43
C THR A 260 5.20 18.63 -7.39
N LEU A 261 4.77 18.09 -8.53
CA LEU A 261 4.58 16.65 -8.71
C LEU A 261 5.93 16.00 -9.04
N ARG A 262 6.37 15.07 -8.20
CA ARG A 262 7.56 14.24 -8.44
C ARG A 262 7.12 12.93 -9.05
N LEU A 263 7.81 12.49 -10.10
CA LEU A 263 7.52 11.25 -10.83
C LEU A 263 8.83 10.54 -11.12
N SER A 264 8.82 9.21 -11.07
CA SER A 264 9.92 8.40 -11.59
C SER A 264 9.41 7.21 -12.39
N PHE A 265 10.15 6.88 -13.44
CA PHE A 265 9.95 5.66 -14.21
C PHE A 265 11.26 5.22 -14.87
N PHE A 266 11.41 3.91 -15.04
CA PHE A 266 12.58 3.29 -15.65
C PHE A 266 12.45 3.22 -17.17
N VAL A 267 13.54 3.57 -17.86
CA VAL A 267 13.67 3.42 -19.31
C VAL A 267 14.82 2.47 -19.65
N LYS A 268 14.55 1.50 -20.53
CA LYS A 268 15.63 0.67 -21.10
C LYS A 268 16.47 1.48 -22.09
N LYS A 269 15.82 2.35 -22.87
CA LYS A 269 16.43 3.24 -23.85
C LYS A 269 15.52 4.45 -24.08
N ALA A 270 16.06 5.66 -23.92
CA ALA A 270 15.36 6.90 -24.24
C ALA A 270 16.31 7.90 -24.90
N GLN A 271 15.84 8.59 -25.93
CA GLN A 271 16.57 9.68 -26.56
C GLN A 271 16.06 11.01 -25.99
N LEU A 272 16.85 11.65 -25.12
CA LEU A 272 16.51 12.91 -24.48
C LEU A 272 17.37 14.03 -25.09
N GLY A 273 16.79 14.76 -26.03
CA GLY A 273 17.54 15.71 -26.86
C GLY A 273 18.66 14.99 -27.63
N LYS A 274 19.92 15.38 -27.39
CA LYS A 274 21.10 14.74 -27.99
C LYS A 274 21.64 13.55 -27.19
N GLN A 275 21.15 13.33 -25.97
CA GLN A 275 21.66 12.31 -25.08
C GLN A 275 20.87 11.00 -25.21
N LEU A 276 21.58 9.90 -25.41
CA LEU A 276 21.00 8.56 -25.34
C LEU A 276 21.14 8.03 -23.92
N ILE A 277 20.01 7.78 -23.27
CA ILE A 277 19.92 7.17 -21.94
C ILE A 277 19.60 5.70 -22.10
N ASN A 278 20.31 4.84 -21.36
CA ASN A 278 20.05 3.41 -21.34
C ASN A 278 19.89 2.91 -19.90
N ASN A 279 18.98 1.97 -19.68
CA ASN A 279 18.74 1.26 -18.42
C ASN A 279 18.83 2.17 -17.19
N SER A 280 17.99 3.19 -17.12
CA SER A 280 18.05 4.22 -16.07
C SER A 280 16.65 4.59 -15.58
N SER A 281 16.52 4.92 -14.30
CA SER A 281 15.36 5.67 -13.82
C SER A 281 15.51 7.15 -14.15
N LEU A 282 14.43 7.75 -14.63
CA LEU A 282 14.32 9.18 -14.85
C LEU A 282 13.46 9.77 -13.75
N VAL A 283 14.00 10.74 -13.01
CA VAL A 283 13.28 11.45 -11.94
C VAL A 283 12.89 12.83 -12.45
N TYR A 284 11.60 13.15 -12.38
CA TYR A 284 11.01 14.40 -12.84
C TYR A 284 10.41 15.20 -11.69
N ALA A 285 10.38 16.51 -11.89
CA ALA A 285 9.71 17.47 -11.04
C ALA A 285 8.92 18.45 -11.87
N LEU A 286 7.60 18.28 -11.84
CA LEU A 286 6.66 19.09 -12.59
C LEU A 286 6.09 20.15 -11.65
N PRO A 287 6.50 21.43 -11.78
CA PRO A 287 5.96 22.48 -10.94
C PRO A 287 4.46 22.65 -11.19
N TRP A 288 3.74 23.08 -10.16
CA TRP A 288 2.32 23.41 -10.31
C TRP A 288 2.12 24.48 -11.39
N GLY A 289 1.11 24.31 -12.23
CA GLY A 289 0.78 25.29 -13.27
C GLY A 289 1.71 25.27 -14.49
N ILE A 290 2.58 24.26 -14.63
CA ILE A 290 3.36 24.07 -15.87
C ILE A 290 2.43 24.12 -17.09
N SER A 291 2.82 24.89 -18.11
CA SER A 291 2.09 25.02 -19.37
C SER A 291 2.33 23.80 -20.26
N GLU A 292 1.42 23.50 -21.19
CA GLU A 292 1.63 22.42 -22.16
C GLU A 292 2.92 22.62 -22.99
N ASN A 293 3.26 23.87 -23.33
CA ASN A 293 4.46 24.20 -24.08
C ASN A 293 5.75 23.90 -23.30
N ASP A 294 5.76 24.21 -22.00
CA ASP A 294 6.92 23.97 -21.14
C ASP A 294 7.04 22.50 -20.72
N LEU A 295 5.92 21.78 -20.71
CA LEU A 295 5.88 20.37 -20.34
C LEU A 295 6.77 19.52 -21.25
N PHE A 296 6.77 19.78 -22.56
CA PHE A 296 7.67 19.09 -23.50
C PHE A 296 9.15 19.28 -23.14
N ASN A 297 9.55 20.53 -22.89
CA ASN A 297 10.92 20.85 -22.48
C ASN A 297 11.28 20.18 -21.16
N LYS A 298 10.32 20.07 -20.24
CA LYS A 298 10.54 19.37 -18.97
C LYS A 298 10.76 17.88 -19.17
N TRP A 299 10.02 17.23 -20.07
CA TRP A 299 10.18 15.80 -20.32
C TRP A 299 11.54 15.43 -20.91
N ILE A 300 12.14 16.27 -21.76
CA ILE A 300 13.49 16.01 -22.29
C ILE A 300 14.62 16.35 -21.30
N ASN A 301 14.29 16.98 -20.16
CA ASN A 301 15.23 17.40 -19.12
C ASN A 301 14.80 16.84 -17.74
N PRO A 302 15.00 15.53 -17.48
CA PRO A 302 14.79 14.97 -16.14
C PRO A 302 15.68 15.69 -15.13
N GLU A 303 15.20 15.80 -13.90
CA GLU A 303 15.95 16.45 -12.82
C GLU A 303 17.14 15.59 -12.37
N THR A 304 16.94 14.26 -12.36
CA THR A 304 17.98 13.28 -12.04
C THR A 304 17.83 12.06 -12.92
N ILE A 305 18.96 11.50 -13.33
CA ILE A 305 19.04 10.22 -14.04
C ILE A 305 19.82 9.27 -13.14
N LEU A 306 19.24 8.12 -12.82
CA LEU A 306 19.84 7.10 -11.97
C LEU A 306 20.13 5.84 -12.82
N PRO A 307 21.37 5.65 -13.29
CA PRO A 307 21.74 4.52 -14.12
C PRO A 307 21.67 3.21 -13.34
N MET A 308 21.12 2.17 -13.96
CA MET A 308 21.02 0.82 -13.40
C MET A 308 20.37 0.79 -12.01
N GLU A 309 19.38 1.66 -11.78
CA GLU A 309 18.58 1.68 -10.57
C GLU A 309 17.11 1.91 -10.90
N VAL A 310 16.22 1.33 -10.09
CA VAL A 310 14.77 1.53 -10.12
C VAL A 310 14.35 2.27 -8.87
N VAL A 311 13.67 3.41 -9.02
CA VAL A 311 13.13 4.14 -7.87
C VAL A 311 11.82 3.49 -7.43
N ARG A 312 11.74 3.04 -6.18
CA ARG A 312 10.57 2.36 -5.60
C ARG A 312 9.64 3.25 -4.81
N ASP A 313 10.19 4.30 -4.20
CA ASP A 313 9.41 5.31 -3.50
C ASP A 313 10.16 6.65 -3.53
N ILE A 314 9.39 7.74 -3.47
CA ILE A 314 9.86 9.12 -3.44
C ILE A 314 9.08 9.85 -2.36
N LYS A 315 9.78 10.65 -1.55
CA LYS A 315 9.17 11.61 -0.63
C LYS A 315 9.88 12.94 -0.69
N SER A 316 9.12 14.01 -0.85
CA SER A 316 9.63 15.38 -0.84
C SER A 316 9.67 15.93 0.58
N ASP A 317 10.79 16.51 0.98
CA ASP A 317 10.86 17.25 2.24
C ASP A 317 10.37 18.70 2.09
N LYS A 318 10.36 19.44 3.21
CA LYS A 318 9.91 20.84 3.25
C LYS A 318 10.87 21.83 2.55
N GLN A 319 12.10 21.41 2.27
CA GLN A 319 13.17 22.20 1.64
C GLN A 319 13.40 21.80 0.17
N GLU A 320 12.43 21.09 -0.44
CA GLU A 320 12.49 20.58 -1.82
C GLU A 320 13.56 19.50 -2.07
N GLY A 321 14.14 18.95 -1.00
CA GLY A 321 14.93 17.72 -1.06
C GLY A 321 14.05 16.51 -1.36
N GLN A 322 14.65 15.46 -1.93
CA GLN A 322 13.96 14.24 -2.30
C GLN A 322 14.62 13.05 -1.62
N HIS A 323 13.81 12.29 -0.90
CA HIS A 323 14.19 11.03 -0.28
C HIS A 323 13.70 9.90 -1.17
N LEU A 324 14.64 9.10 -1.68
CA LEU A 324 14.35 8.00 -2.58
C LEU A 324 14.67 6.67 -1.91
N ILE A 325 13.85 5.68 -2.21
CA ILE A 325 14.21 4.27 -2.08
C ILE A 325 14.50 3.75 -3.49
N THR A 326 15.68 3.17 -3.70
CA THR A 326 16.07 2.59 -5.00
C THR A 326 16.42 1.12 -4.88
N LEU A 327 16.23 0.37 -5.97
CA LEU A 327 16.71 -0.99 -6.13
C LEU A 327 17.76 -1.03 -7.25
N GLN A 328 18.90 -1.64 -6.98
CA GLN A 328 19.94 -1.82 -7.98
C GLN A 328 19.52 -2.79 -9.08
N GLY A 329 19.89 -2.46 -10.32
CA GLY A 329 19.67 -3.24 -11.52
C GLY A 329 18.45 -2.82 -12.32
N MET A 330 18.00 -3.75 -13.17
CA MET A 330 16.78 -3.57 -13.96
C MET A 330 15.53 -3.91 -13.13
N PRO A 331 14.35 -3.37 -13.51
CA PRO A 331 13.08 -3.77 -12.92
C PRO A 331 12.85 -5.28 -12.99
N ILE A 332 12.02 -5.79 -12.08
CA ILE A 332 11.69 -7.21 -11.99
C ILE A 332 10.96 -7.64 -13.26
N ASP A 333 11.51 -8.66 -13.93
CA ASP A 333 10.85 -9.40 -14.99
C ASP A 333 10.06 -10.55 -14.37
N TRP A 334 8.77 -10.31 -14.12
CA TRP A 334 7.86 -11.27 -13.49
C TRP A 334 7.63 -12.54 -14.31
N GLN A 335 8.04 -12.58 -15.59
CA GLN A 335 7.99 -13.80 -16.39
C GLN A 335 9.12 -14.78 -16.07
N LYS A 336 10.22 -14.29 -15.49
CA LYS A 336 11.42 -15.07 -15.22
C LYS A 336 11.46 -15.39 -13.74
N THR A 337 11.12 -16.62 -13.37
CA THR A 337 11.19 -17.10 -11.98
C THR A 337 12.54 -16.78 -11.32
N GLY A 338 13.64 -16.94 -12.06
CA GLY A 338 14.98 -16.60 -11.58
C GLY A 338 15.18 -15.11 -11.30
N ASP A 339 14.50 -14.22 -12.02
CA ASP A 339 14.59 -12.77 -11.82
C ASP A 339 13.67 -12.26 -10.72
N VAL A 340 12.51 -12.91 -10.52
CA VAL A 340 11.63 -12.68 -9.36
C VAL A 340 12.34 -13.04 -8.06
N GLN A 341 13.12 -14.12 -8.07
CA GLN A 341 13.89 -14.57 -6.91
C GLN A 341 15.23 -13.82 -6.74
N ARG A 342 15.63 -13.00 -7.73
CA ARG A 342 16.90 -12.29 -7.71
C ARG A 342 16.89 -11.23 -6.61
N ILE A 343 17.90 -11.31 -5.75
CA ILE A 343 18.18 -10.27 -4.76
C ILE A 343 18.65 -9.01 -5.50
N ARG A 344 17.94 -7.91 -5.27
CA ARG A 344 18.33 -6.55 -5.65
C ARG A 344 18.67 -5.79 -4.38
N LEU A 345 19.86 -5.20 -4.34
CA LEU A 345 20.28 -4.36 -3.22
C LEU A 345 19.42 -3.10 -3.20
N ALA A 346 18.90 -2.78 -2.03
CA ALA A 346 18.12 -1.58 -1.80
C ALA A 346 19.03 -0.46 -1.30
N ASN A 347 18.73 0.77 -1.72
CA ASN A 347 19.42 1.95 -1.22
C ASN A 347 18.40 2.98 -0.77
N TYR A 348 18.77 3.74 0.26
CA TYR A 348 18.23 5.06 0.48
C TYR A 348 19.13 6.09 -0.20
N VAL A 349 18.54 7.02 -0.94
CA VAL A 349 19.26 8.09 -1.64
C VAL A 349 18.58 9.43 -1.32
N TYR A 350 19.36 10.42 -0.90
CA TYR A 350 18.89 11.78 -0.72
C TYR A 350 19.41 12.67 -1.84
N LEU A 351 18.49 13.32 -2.54
CA LEU A 351 18.79 14.30 -3.57
C LEU A 351 18.48 15.71 -3.07
N ASN A 352 19.39 16.65 -3.28
CA ASN A 352 19.16 18.08 -3.12
C ASN A 352 19.25 18.76 -4.48
N LYS A 353 18.16 19.37 -4.94
CA LYS A 353 18.06 20.01 -6.26
C LYS A 353 18.58 19.10 -7.39
N GLY A 354 18.14 17.84 -7.37
CA GLY A 354 18.50 16.84 -8.37
C GLY A 354 19.89 16.21 -8.23
N LYS A 355 20.70 16.62 -7.23
CA LYS A 355 22.04 16.08 -6.99
C LYS A 355 22.04 15.15 -5.79
N GLU A 356 22.63 13.97 -5.94
CA GLU A 356 22.86 13.05 -4.83
C GLU A 356 23.80 13.65 -3.80
N VAL A 357 23.34 13.68 -2.55
CA VAL A 357 24.10 14.19 -1.40
C VAL A 357 24.44 13.09 -0.41
N LEU A 358 23.58 12.07 -0.30
CA LEU A 358 23.76 10.95 0.61
C LEU A 358 23.20 9.67 -0.01
N ARG A 359 23.90 8.57 0.25
CA ARG A 359 23.47 7.21 -0.06
C ARG A 359 23.73 6.30 1.12
N HIS A 360 22.74 5.49 1.44
CA HIS A 360 22.87 4.38 2.39
C HIS A 360 22.47 3.10 1.68
N VAL A 361 23.33 2.08 1.74
CA VAL A 361 23.07 0.77 1.13
C VAL A 361 22.53 -0.15 2.21
N PHE A 362 21.32 -0.66 2.01
CA PHE A 362 20.71 -1.59 2.96
C PHE A 362 21.29 -3.01 2.81
N PRO A 363 21.29 -3.80 3.89
CA PRO A 363 21.62 -5.23 3.82
C PRO A 363 20.72 -6.01 2.83
N GLU A 364 21.25 -7.08 2.23
CA GLU A 364 20.55 -7.87 1.20
C GLU A 364 19.18 -8.46 1.63
N TYR A 365 19.01 -8.70 2.93
CA TYR A 365 17.77 -9.24 3.48
C TYR A 365 16.63 -8.22 3.52
N VAL A 366 16.93 -6.93 3.39
CA VAL A 366 15.93 -5.86 3.41
C VAL A 366 15.22 -5.81 2.06
N LYS A 367 13.89 -5.78 2.11
CA LYS A 367 13.02 -5.55 0.96
C LYS A 367 12.17 -4.31 1.27
N PRO A 368 12.53 -3.14 0.73
CA PRO A 368 11.88 -1.91 1.13
C PRO A 368 10.47 -1.81 0.56
N GLY A 369 9.56 -1.29 1.37
CA GLY A 369 8.20 -0.92 1.00
C GLY A 369 8.06 0.59 0.88
N ALA A 370 7.37 1.21 1.83
CA ALA A 370 7.05 2.63 1.84
C ALA A 370 7.95 3.44 2.79
N LEU A 371 8.41 4.59 2.32
CA LEU A 371 9.16 5.57 3.09
C LEU A 371 8.23 6.66 3.61
N PHE A 372 8.46 7.09 4.84
CA PHE A 372 7.77 8.19 5.47
C PHE A 372 8.77 9.20 6.02
N ILE A 373 8.40 10.48 5.95
CA ILE A 373 9.18 11.59 6.52
C ILE A 373 8.46 12.09 7.76
N GLY A 374 9.16 12.04 8.88
CA GLY A 374 8.76 12.54 10.18
C GLY A 374 9.09 14.01 10.41
N ASN A 375 8.77 14.47 11.61
CA ASN A 375 9.27 15.76 12.08
C ASN A 375 10.80 15.75 12.19
N LYS A 376 11.42 16.92 12.00
CA LYS A 376 12.89 17.10 11.99
C LYS A 376 13.62 16.17 11.00
N ASN A 377 12.92 15.74 9.94
CA ASN A 377 13.41 14.85 8.90
C ASN A 377 13.88 13.47 9.43
N GLU A 378 13.25 12.98 10.51
CA GLU A 378 13.31 11.56 10.83
C GLU A 378 12.71 10.75 9.68
N LEU A 379 13.26 9.57 9.42
CA LEU A 379 12.81 8.72 8.34
C LEU A 379 12.33 7.40 8.89
N VAL A 380 11.21 6.94 8.39
CA VAL A 380 10.64 5.64 8.74
C VAL A 380 10.43 4.86 7.45
N LEU A 381 11.04 3.70 7.34
CA LEU A 381 10.88 2.80 6.21
C LEU A 381 10.13 1.56 6.67
N ALA A 382 8.93 1.36 6.13
CA ALA A 382 8.26 0.06 6.18
C ALA A 382 8.96 -0.87 5.19
N ALA A 383 9.38 -2.04 5.64
CA ALA A 383 10.11 -3.01 4.85
C ALA A 383 9.74 -4.43 5.26
N ASP A 384 10.23 -5.40 4.49
CA ASP A 384 10.18 -6.81 4.80
C ASP A 384 11.59 -7.36 4.96
N LYS A 385 11.77 -8.19 5.98
CA LYS A 385 12.98 -8.99 6.20
C LYS A 385 12.81 -10.34 5.55
N LYS A 386 13.63 -10.63 4.54
CA LYS A 386 13.64 -11.93 3.85
C LYS A 386 15.04 -12.52 3.80
N LYS A 387 15.27 -13.57 4.58
CA LYS A 387 16.54 -14.31 4.53
C LYS A 387 16.58 -15.27 3.34
N LYS A 388 17.78 -15.62 2.89
CA LYS A 388 17.97 -16.62 1.84
C LYS A 388 17.35 -17.96 2.27
N GLY A 389 16.48 -18.53 1.44
CA GLY A 389 15.77 -19.78 1.72
C GLY A 389 14.49 -19.65 2.58
N GLN A 390 14.15 -18.45 3.07
CA GLN A 390 12.89 -18.22 3.79
C GLN A 390 11.75 -18.10 2.79
N ILE A 391 10.65 -18.83 3.03
CA ILE A 391 9.46 -18.81 2.16
C ILE A 391 8.67 -17.51 2.37
N MET A 392 8.41 -17.16 3.64
CA MET A 392 7.68 -15.95 4.04
C MET A 392 8.64 -14.86 4.54
N SER A 393 8.30 -13.59 4.32
CA SER A 393 9.00 -12.46 4.92
C SER A 393 8.40 -12.09 6.27
N ASP A 394 9.25 -11.52 7.15
CA ASP A 394 8.79 -10.88 8.38
C ASP A 394 8.72 -9.37 8.15
N SER A 395 7.58 -8.73 8.41
CA SER A 395 7.52 -7.27 8.29
C SER A 395 8.40 -6.60 9.33
N MET A 396 9.00 -5.48 8.93
CA MET A 396 9.94 -4.73 9.72
C MET A 396 9.78 -3.22 9.47
N THR A 397 10.19 -2.44 10.47
CA THR A 397 10.36 -1.00 10.37
C THR A 397 11.84 -0.68 10.50
N MET A 398 12.34 0.23 9.68
CA MET A 398 13.64 0.85 9.87
C MET A 398 13.47 2.33 10.18
N VAL A 399 14.19 2.86 11.17
CA VAL A 399 14.08 4.25 11.62
C VAL A 399 15.44 4.93 11.53
N SER A 400 15.49 6.10 10.91
CA SER A 400 16.68 6.95 10.92
C SER A 400 16.39 8.29 11.59
N LYS A 401 17.27 8.68 12.51
CA LYS A 401 17.22 9.97 13.22
C LYS A 401 18.28 10.96 12.72
N ASP A 402 19.03 10.60 11.68
CA ASP A 402 20.20 11.33 11.20
C ASP A 402 20.21 11.56 9.68
N MET A 403 19.02 11.75 9.09
CA MET A 403 18.80 11.95 7.64
C MET A 403 19.13 10.73 6.77
N GLY A 404 19.08 9.53 7.34
CA GLY A 404 19.31 8.27 6.63
C GLY A 404 20.78 7.84 6.59
N LYS A 405 21.66 8.41 7.44
CA LYS A 405 23.05 7.95 7.53
C LYS A 405 23.12 6.62 8.26
N SER A 406 22.35 6.46 9.33
CA SER A 406 22.17 5.22 10.10
C SER A 406 20.69 4.89 10.28
N TRP A 407 20.42 3.60 10.48
CA TRP A 407 19.07 3.05 10.58
C TRP A 407 18.99 2.00 11.68
N ASP A 408 18.05 2.18 12.61
CA ASP A 408 17.66 1.19 13.61
C ASP A 408 16.60 0.24 13.03
N GLU A 409 16.74 -1.07 13.27
CA GLU A 409 15.82 -2.09 12.75
C GLU A 409 14.88 -2.64 13.83
N PHE A 410 13.60 -2.79 13.49
CA PHE A 410 12.59 -3.39 14.34
C PHE A 410 11.79 -4.45 13.56
N VAL A 411 11.72 -5.69 14.07
CA VAL A 411 10.89 -6.75 13.48
C VAL A 411 9.50 -6.70 14.11
N ASP A 412 8.47 -6.57 13.28
CA ASP A 412 7.14 -6.15 13.72
C ASP A 412 6.05 -7.23 13.59
N GLY A 413 6.36 -8.34 12.92
CA GLY A 413 5.41 -9.42 12.65
C GLY A 413 4.37 -9.04 11.59
N SER A 414 3.23 -9.72 11.57
CA SER A 414 2.16 -9.48 10.59
C SER A 414 1.33 -8.22 10.88
N ALA A 415 0.74 -7.65 9.82
CA ALA A 415 -0.21 -6.54 9.90
C ALA A 415 -1.06 -6.46 8.63
N TYR A 416 -2.28 -5.94 8.75
CA TYR A 416 -3.14 -5.62 7.61
C TYR A 416 -2.97 -4.18 7.14
N ALA A 417 -2.63 -3.25 8.02
CA ALA A 417 -2.33 -1.87 7.66
C ALA A 417 -1.36 -1.23 8.65
N TRP A 418 -0.66 -0.21 8.17
CA TRP A 418 0.33 0.57 8.90
C TRP A 418 0.07 2.05 8.69
N TYR A 419 0.39 2.84 9.69
CA TYR A 419 0.40 4.27 9.56
C TYR A 419 1.48 4.90 10.42
N TYR A 420 2.25 5.80 9.84
CA TYR A 420 3.19 6.63 10.58
C TYR A 420 2.60 8.01 10.84
N GLU A 421 2.33 8.30 12.11
CA GLU A 421 1.87 9.59 12.61
C GLU A 421 3.08 10.50 12.83
N ALA A 422 3.51 11.15 11.75
CA ALA A 422 4.71 11.99 11.70
C ALA A 422 4.74 13.13 12.73
N GLU A 423 3.57 13.62 13.16
CA GLU A 423 3.45 14.74 14.10
C GLU A 423 4.00 14.39 15.50
N VAL A 424 3.88 13.13 15.91
CA VAL A 424 4.28 12.64 17.24
C VAL A 424 5.27 11.47 17.17
N ASN A 425 5.84 11.21 15.98
CA ASN A 425 6.80 10.13 15.72
C ASN A 425 6.31 8.76 16.23
N ARG A 426 5.10 8.39 15.83
CA ARG A 426 4.45 7.14 16.25
C ARG A 426 4.08 6.29 15.07
N ILE A 427 4.27 4.98 15.18
CA ILE A 427 3.73 4.01 14.23
C ILE A 427 2.51 3.35 14.83
N TRP A 428 1.50 3.19 13.99
CA TRP A 428 0.29 2.46 14.24
C TRP A 428 0.28 1.21 13.37
N LYS A 429 -0.14 0.10 13.96
CA LYS A 429 -0.30 -1.19 13.29
C LYS A 429 -1.71 -1.69 13.54
N TYR A 430 -2.40 -2.08 12.47
CA TYR A 430 -3.69 -2.74 12.54
C TYR A 430 -3.56 -4.19 12.10
N GLU A 431 -4.03 -5.11 12.94
CA GLU A 431 -3.97 -6.54 12.70
C GLU A 431 -5.26 -7.21 13.17
N THR A 432 -5.88 -8.00 12.30
CA THR A 432 -7.19 -8.64 12.55
C THR A 432 -8.31 -7.64 12.82
N TYR A 433 -8.57 -7.31 14.08
CA TYR A 433 -9.53 -6.29 14.52
C TYR A 433 -8.93 -5.37 15.61
N SER A 434 -7.62 -5.47 15.83
CA SER A 434 -6.89 -4.82 16.93
C SER A 434 -5.94 -3.75 16.40
N LEU A 435 -5.90 -2.63 17.11
CA LEU A 435 -5.01 -1.51 16.87
C LEU A 435 -3.88 -1.51 17.91
N TYR A 436 -2.66 -1.34 17.43
CA TYR A 436 -1.44 -1.26 18.22
C TYR A 436 -0.68 0.01 17.88
N ARG A 437 0.14 0.49 18.81
CA ARG A 437 1.05 1.61 18.58
C ARG A 437 2.45 1.35 19.12
N ARG A 438 3.42 2.07 18.57
CA ARG A 438 4.79 2.18 19.06
C ARG A 438 5.29 3.62 18.88
N ASP A 439 5.77 4.21 19.96
CA ASP A 439 6.47 5.50 19.92
C ASP A 439 7.93 5.27 19.49
N LEU A 440 8.50 6.15 18.65
CA LEU A 440 9.84 6.01 18.06
C LEU A 440 10.91 6.96 18.65
#